data_AF-R5CMI6-F1
#
_entry.id   AF-R5CMI6-F1
#
_cell.length_a   1.000
_cell.length_b   1.000
_cell.length_c   1.000
_cell.angle_alpha   90.00
_cell.angle_beta   90.00
_cell.angle_gamma   90.00
#
_symmetry.space_group_name_H-M   'P 1'
#
loop_
_entity.id
_entity.type
_entity.pdbx_description
1 polymer ?
#
loop_
_entity_poly.entity_id
_entity_poly.type
_entity_poly.pdbx_seq_one_letter_code
_entity_poly.pdbx_strand_id
1 'polypeptide(L)'
;MIPAFLAAYTSMGGNSLSIFPALSRLLPNWTVRYSGLSQLPWIRDVFKSVNINHAYKSVYAVGSYSTYSTFVEYMNGLGFISDATTGNPVPGSMYNVSAVSINESFSPLLGIDMTFRNNLTCKVEYRSTRVLSLSMTSVQINESTSKDWVIGMGYKINNFKLFGGSRRRKVRSNNSRNDDDNKSSSTSSRTSGFNTALNLRFDLSFRKQAAICRDIASMTSSASSGNSALKISFSADYSLSRLLTMSFYYDCQTNSPLLSANSYPTTTQDFGLSLKFSLTR
;
A
#
# COMPACT_ATOMS: atom_id res chain seq x y z
N MET A 1 25.36 7.06 -21.74
CA MET A 1 23.91 6.81 -21.56
C MET A 1 23.48 6.83 -20.10
N ILE A 2 24.10 6.06 -19.19
CA ILE A 2 23.69 6.03 -17.77
C ILE A 2 23.61 7.41 -17.10
N PRO A 3 24.60 8.32 -17.26
CA PRO A 3 24.50 9.66 -16.65
C PRO A 3 23.37 10.50 -17.25
N ALA A 4 23.09 10.37 -18.55
CA ALA A 4 21.98 11.06 -19.22
C ALA A 4 20.63 10.51 -18.76
N PHE A 5 20.52 9.20 -18.52
CA PHE A 5 19.36 8.56 -17.93
C PHE A 5 19.12 9.04 -16.50
N LEU A 6 20.16 9.07 -15.66
CA LEU A 6 20.07 9.64 -14.31
C LEU A 6 19.60 11.10 -14.37
N ALA A 7 20.25 11.96 -15.16
CA ALA A 7 19.89 13.36 -15.27
C ALA A 7 18.44 13.58 -15.75
N ALA A 8 17.97 12.81 -16.74
CA ALA A 8 16.62 12.93 -17.28
C ALA A 8 15.52 12.49 -16.29
N TYR A 9 15.79 11.45 -15.48
CA TYR A 9 14.77 10.86 -14.60
C TYR A 9 14.86 11.31 -13.14
N THR A 10 15.99 11.86 -12.69
CA THR A 10 16.13 12.40 -11.33
C THR A 10 16.15 13.93 -11.29
N SER A 11 16.11 14.59 -12.46
CA SER A 11 16.27 16.05 -12.59
C SER A 11 17.54 16.58 -11.89
N MET A 12 18.57 15.73 -11.74
CA MET A 12 19.89 16.15 -11.29
C MET A 12 20.52 17.03 -12.37
N GLY A 13 20.48 18.35 -12.17
CA GLY A 13 21.26 19.28 -12.97
C GLY A 13 22.75 19.06 -12.74
N GLY A 14 23.46 18.52 -13.74
CA GLY A 14 24.91 18.40 -13.71
C GLY A 14 25.46 17.43 -14.75
N ASN A 15 26.40 17.91 -15.58
CA ASN A 15 27.17 17.13 -16.56
C ASN A 15 28.23 16.20 -15.91
N SER A 16 27.89 15.48 -14.83
CA SER A 16 28.83 14.49 -14.28
C SER A 16 28.70 13.17 -15.03
N LEU A 17 29.81 12.67 -15.57
CA LEU A 17 29.87 11.37 -16.25
C LEU A 17 29.91 10.17 -15.30
N SER A 18 29.83 10.38 -13.98
CA SER A 18 29.90 9.31 -13.00
C SER A 18 28.65 8.43 -13.05
N ILE A 19 28.88 7.12 -13.19
CA ILE A 19 27.84 6.08 -13.14
C ILE A 19 27.18 6.05 -11.75
N PHE A 20 27.95 6.40 -10.71
CA PHE A 20 27.44 6.58 -9.36
C PHE A 20 27.12 8.05 -9.12
N PRO A 21 25.86 8.39 -8.81
CA PRO A 21 25.53 9.75 -8.39
C PRO A 21 26.18 10.04 -7.04
N ALA A 22 26.68 11.27 -6.87
CA ALA A 22 27.13 11.72 -5.56
C ALA A 22 25.97 11.69 -4.56
N LEU A 23 26.23 11.28 -3.32
CA LEU A 23 25.22 11.14 -2.26
C LEU A 23 24.41 12.43 -2.04
N SER A 24 25.05 13.59 -2.21
CA SER A 24 24.46 14.92 -2.10
C SER A 24 23.41 15.25 -3.16
N ARG A 25 23.37 14.50 -4.26
CA ARG A 25 22.41 14.71 -5.34
C ARG A 25 21.21 13.78 -5.25
N LEU A 26 21.29 12.70 -4.47
CA LEU A 26 20.17 11.78 -4.26
C LEU A 26 19.16 12.43 -3.31
N LEU A 27 17.87 12.37 -3.67
CA LEU A 27 16.80 12.78 -2.76
C LEU A 27 16.82 11.86 -1.53
N PRO A 28 16.80 12.41 -0.30
CA PRO A 28 16.76 11.58 0.89
C PRO A 28 15.42 10.84 0.95
N ASN A 29 15.46 9.62 1.47
CA ASN A 29 14.25 8.91 1.85
C ASN A 29 13.67 9.59 3.10
N TRP A 30 12.38 9.90 3.08
CA TRP A 30 11.75 10.63 4.18
C TRP A 30 10.38 10.05 4.51
N THR A 31 10.02 10.17 5.78
CA THR A 31 8.70 9.78 6.28
C THR A 31 8.19 10.88 7.19
N VAL A 32 7.07 11.50 6.81
CA VAL A 32 6.39 12.52 7.61
C VAL A 32 5.10 11.93 8.14
N ARG A 33 4.87 12.11 9.43
CA ARG A 33 3.61 11.78 10.10
C ARG A 33 3.17 12.96 10.92
N TYR A 34 1.93 13.36 10.74
CA TYR A 34 1.34 14.49 11.44
C TYR A 34 0.01 14.09 12.08
N SER A 35 -0.04 14.11 13.41
CA SER A 35 -1.22 13.76 14.21
C SER A 35 -1.86 14.96 14.93
N GLY A 36 -1.26 16.15 14.79
CA GLY A 36 -1.70 17.36 15.49
C GLY A 36 -3.05 17.91 15.01
N LEU A 37 -3.55 17.45 13.87
CA LEU A 37 -4.83 17.88 13.29
C LEU A 37 -6.01 17.60 14.23
N SER A 38 -5.88 16.60 15.11
CA SER A 38 -6.87 16.23 16.12
C SER A 38 -7.07 17.26 17.24
N GLN A 39 -6.15 18.22 17.41
CA GLN A 39 -6.21 19.22 18.48
C GLN A 39 -6.99 20.48 18.08
N LEU A 40 -7.28 20.66 16.79
CA LEU A 40 -8.03 21.80 16.28
C LEU A 40 -9.49 21.74 16.76
N PRO A 41 -10.09 22.82 17.29
CA PRO A 41 -11.42 22.80 17.90
C PRO A 41 -12.52 22.19 17.02
N TRP A 42 -12.51 22.56 15.74
CA TRP A 42 -13.45 22.12 14.70
C TRP A 42 -13.28 20.65 14.28
N ILE A 43 -12.08 20.08 14.39
CA ILE A 43 -11.81 18.67 14.05
C ILE A 43 -12.04 17.76 15.26
N ARG A 44 -11.69 18.24 16.47
CA ARG A 44 -11.81 17.50 17.73
C ARG A 44 -13.25 17.08 18.06
N ASP A 45 -14.24 17.86 17.65
CA ASP A 45 -15.64 17.59 17.97
C ASP A 45 -16.19 16.39 17.17
N VAL A 46 -15.69 16.16 15.95
CA VAL A 46 -16.09 15.06 15.07
C VAL A 46 -15.15 13.86 15.18
N PHE A 47 -13.84 14.11 15.22
CA PHE A 47 -12.80 13.09 15.17
C PHE A 47 -12.09 12.93 16.52
N LYS A 48 -11.85 11.69 16.92
CA LYS A 48 -10.99 11.34 18.06
C LYS A 48 -9.51 11.49 17.71
N SER A 49 -9.13 11.10 16.49
CA SER A 49 -7.77 11.27 15.98
C SER A 49 -7.78 11.36 14.46
N VAL A 50 -6.89 12.19 13.91
CA VAL A 50 -6.65 12.32 12.47
C VAL A 50 -5.15 12.34 12.27
N ASN A 51 -4.65 11.37 11.50
CA ASN A 51 -3.24 11.23 11.19
C ASN A 51 -3.04 11.37 9.69
N ILE A 52 -2.12 12.23 9.29
CA ILE A 52 -1.67 12.37 7.91
C ILE A 52 -0.27 11.76 7.81
N ASN A 53 -0.09 10.84 6.88
CA ASN A 53 1.14 10.12 6.65
C ASN A 53 1.59 10.35 5.20
N HIS A 54 2.88 10.61 5.01
CA HIS A 54 3.54 10.64 3.72
C HIS A 54 4.90 9.95 3.84
N ALA A 55 5.25 9.12 2.87
CA ALA A 55 6.57 8.51 2.82
C ALA A 55 7.08 8.43 1.39
N TYR A 56 8.35 8.79 1.20
CA TYR A 56 9.06 8.70 -0.06
C TYR A 56 10.30 7.82 0.10
N LYS A 57 10.49 6.92 -0.85
CA LYS A 57 11.66 6.06 -0.94
C LYS A 57 12.12 5.95 -2.39
N SER A 58 13.38 6.25 -2.63
CA SER A 58 14.06 6.07 -3.91
C SER A 58 15.29 5.19 -3.72
N VAL A 59 15.44 4.18 -4.58
CA VAL A 59 16.59 3.28 -4.58
C VAL A 59 17.13 3.23 -6.00
N TYR A 60 18.38 3.66 -6.16
CA TYR A 60 19.15 3.45 -7.37
C TYR A 60 19.98 2.18 -7.21
N ALA A 61 19.77 1.21 -8.10
CA ALA A 61 20.52 -0.04 -8.11
C ALA A 61 21.18 -0.24 -9.48
N VAL A 62 22.50 -0.42 -9.45
CA VAL A 62 23.29 -0.87 -10.59
C VAL A 62 23.27 -2.40 -10.54
N GLY A 63 22.85 -3.07 -11.62
CA GLY A 63 22.68 -4.53 -11.63
C GLY A 63 24.00 -5.28 -11.47
N SER A 64 24.69 -5.51 -12.58
CA SER A 64 26.05 -6.06 -12.63
C SER A 64 26.96 -5.08 -13.35
N TYR A 65 28.16 -4.88 -12.80
CA TYR A 65 29.23 -4.15 -13.47
C TYR A 65 30.49 -5.01 -13.52
N SER A 66 31.17 -5.00 -14.68
CA SER A 66 32.47 -5.63 -14.89
C SER A 66 33.46 -4.58 -15.38
N THR A 67 34.73 -4.69 -15.02
CA THR A 67 35.78 -3.80 -15.49
C THR A 67 36.48 -4.40 -16.70
N TYR A 68 36.72 -3.59 -17.73
CA TYR A 68 37.55 -4.01 -18.85
C TYR A 68 39.03 -3.93 -18.48
N SER A 69 39.75 -5.06 -18.57
CA SER A 69 41.19 -5.10 -18.29
C SER A 69 42.04 -4.32 -19.31
N THR A 70 41.49 -4.04 -20.49
CA THR A 70 42.14 -3.33 -21.60
C THR A 70 41.77 -1.85 -21.67
N PHE A 71 41.10 -1.32 -20.64
CA PHE A 71 40.71 0.08 -20.61
C PHE A 71 41.93 1.00 -20.43
N VAL A 72 42.08 1.96 -21.33
CA VAL A 72 43.07 3.03 -21.25
C VAL A 72 42.34 4.35 -21.13
N GLU A 73 42.51 5.04 -19.99
CA GLU A 73 41.92 6.35 -19.76
C GLU A 73 42.59 7.41 -20.63
N TYR A 74 41.79 8.25 -21.29
CA TYR A 74 42.29 9.36 -22.11
C TYR A 74 41.89 10.71 -21.49
N MET A 75 40.63 10.88 -21.04
CA MET A 75 40.16 12.11 -20.40
C MET A 75 38.97 11.88 -19.45
N ASN A 76 39.11 12.27 -18.18
CA ASN A 76 37.99 12.49 -17.24
C ASN A 76 37.05 11.25 -17.11
N GLY A 77 37.63 10.05 -16.99
CA GLY A 77 36.90 8.78 -16.93
C GLY A 77 36.38 8.23 -18.27
N LEU A 78 36.60 8.95 -19.38
CA LEU A 78 36.40 8.45 -20.74
C LEU A 78 37.73 7.91 -21.27
N GLY A 79 37.68 6.75 -21.90
CA GLY A 79 38.86 6.10 -22.43
C GLY A 79 38.52 5.22 -23.62
N PHE A 80 39.49 4.43 -24.02
CA PHE A 80 39.35 3.47 -25.11
C PHE A 80 39.52 2.06 -24.56
N ILE A 81 38.72 1.15 -25.10
CA ILE A 81 38.84 -0.28 -24.87
C ILE A 81 39.29 -0.89 -26.20
N SER A 82 40.25 -1.80 -26.18
CA SER A 82 40.65 -2.55 -27.36
C SER A 82 39.54 -3.52 -27.76
N ASP A 83 39.01 -3.42 -28.98
CA ASP A 83 38.09 -4.41 -29.53
C ASP A 83 38.81 -5.77 -29.63
N ALA A 84 38.19 -6.82 -29.07
CA ALA A 84 38.75 -8.17 -29.02
C ALA A 84 38.92 -8.80 -30.42
N THR A 85 38.23 -8.28 -31.43
CA THR A 85 38.19 -8.86 -32.79
C THR A 85 39.08 -8.13 -33.78
N THR A 86 39.22 -6.80 -33.64
CA THR A 86 39.97 -5.96 -34.60
C THR A 86 41.19 -5.27 -33.99
N GLY A 87 41.36 -5.29 -32.67
CA GLY A 87 42.44 -4.57 -31.97
C GLY A 87 42.30 -3.04 -32.01
N ASN A 88 41.26 -2.51 -32.64
CA ASN A 88 41.03 -1.07 -32.75
C ASN A 88 40.52 -0.48 -31.42
N PRO A 89 40.93 0.75 -31.08
CA PRO A 89 40.45 1.45 -29.89
C PRO A 89 39.00 1.90 -30.10
N VAL A 90 38.09 1.35 -29.30
CA VAL A 90 36.67 1.75 -29.27
C VAL A 90 36.44 2.65 -28.06
N PRO A 91 35.80 3.82 -28.21
CA PRO A 91 35.44 4.67 -27.08
C PRO A 91 34.55 3.91 -26.10
N GLY A 92 34.94 3.87 -24.83
CA GLY A 92 34.26 3.10 -23.81
C GLY A 92 34.45 3.66 -22.40
N SER A 93 33.70 3.11 -21.46
CA SER A 93 33.88 3.37 -20.03
C SER A 93 34.62 2.20 -19.41
N MET A 94 35.40 2.45 -18.34
CA MET A 94 36.09 1.42 -17.57
C MET A 94 35.14 0.30 -17.11
N TYR A 95 33.88 0.66 -16.84
CA TYR A 95 32.84 -0.26 -16.40
C TYR A 95 31.89 -0.64 -17.53
N ASN A 96 31.79 -1.94 -17.83
CA ASN A 96 30.65 -2.53 -18.51
C ASN A 96 29.51 -2.69 -17.50
N VAL A 97 28.45 -1.91 -17.66
CA VAL A 97 27.25 -2.04 -16.83
C VAL A 97 26.13 -2.60 -17.70
N SER A 98 25.57 -3.74 -17.32
CA SER A 98 24.55 -4.42 -18.14
C SER A 98 23.18 -3.74 -18.04
N ALA A 99 22.79 -3.35 -16.82
CA ALA A 99 21.52 -2.66 -16.58
C ALA A 99 21.60 -1.78 -15.32
N VAL A 100 20.82 -0.70 -15.31
CA VAL A 100 20.61 0.17 -14.15
C VAL A 100 19.13 0.33 -13.89
N SER A 101 18.75 0.41 -12.62
CA SER A 101 17.35 0.55 -12.21
C SER A 101 17.17 1.65 -11.17
N ILE A 102 16.06 2.39 -11.28
CA ILE A 102 15.59 3.36 -10.30
C ILE A 102 14.23 2.86 -9.83
N ASN A 103 14.12 2.56 -8.55
CA ASN A 103 12.85 2.21 -7.90
C ASN A 103 12.44 3.36 -6.99
N GLU A 104 11.44 4.10 -7.44
CA GLU A 104 10.86 5.23 -6.73
C GLU A 104 9.46 4.86 -6.23
N SER A 105 9.20 5.07 -4.96
CA SER A 105 7.94 4.71 -4.32
C SER A 105 7.49 5.75 -3.30
N PHE A 106 6.23 6.15 -3.42
CA PHE A 106 5.48 6.93 -2.47
C PHE A 106 4.51 6.00 -1.75
N SER A 107 4.84 5.60 -0.52
CA SER A 107 4.13 4.55 0.22
C SER A 107 3.83 4.95 1.67
N PRO A 108 2.82 5.80 1.92
CA PRO A 108 1.89 6.38 0.95
C PRO A 108 2.33 7.76 0.43
N LEU A 109 1.86 8.14 -0.76
CA LEU A 109 1.92 9.54 -1.22
C LEU A 109 1.01 10.42 -0.38
N LEU A 110 -0.14 9.89 0.03
CA LEU A 110 -1.01 10.55 0.99
C LEU A 110 -1.82 9.48 1.70
N GLY A 111 -1.56 9.30 2.98
CA GLY A 111 -2.33 8.45 3.87
C GLY A 111 -3.05 9.30 4.89
N ILE A 112 -4.37 9.17 4.98
CA ILE A 112 -5.19 9.81 6.00
C ILE A 112 -5.86 8.70 6.81
N ASP A 113 -5.52 8.61 8.09
CA ASP A 113 -6.14 7.70 9.05
C ASP A 113 -7.00 8.53 10.02
N MET A 114 -8.31 8.32 10.00
CA MET A 114 -9.30 9.00 10.82
C MET A 114 -9.96 8.02 11.77
N THR A 115 -10.03 8.37 13.05
CA THR A 115 -10.84 7.64 14.05
C THR A 115 -11.89 8.59 14.61
N PHE A 116 -13.14 8.18 14.56
CA PHE A 116 -14.29 8.91 15.03
C PHE A 116 -14.62 8.56 16.48
N ARG A 117 -15.42 9.40 17.15
CA ARG A 117 -15.82 9.16 18.55
C ARG A 117 -16.72 7.93 18.73
N ASN A 118 -17.43 7.52 17.68
CA ASN A 118 -18.27 6.31 17.67
C ASN A 118 -17.48 5.01 17.42
N ASN A 119 -16.14 5.03 17.49
CA ASN A 119 -15.28 3.89 17.14
C ASN A 119 -15.38 3.46 15.67
N LEU A 120 -15.83 4.35 14.78
CA LEU A 120 -15.61 4.21 13.35
C LEU A 120 -14.17 4.64 13.03
N THR A 121 -13.53 3.91 12.14
CA THR A 121 -12.21 4.17 11.60
C THR A 121 -12.33 4.26 10.10
N CYS A 122 -11.73 5.27 9.51
CA CYS A 122 -11.69 5.45 8.06
C CYS A 122 -10.24 5.70 7.67
N LYS A 123 -9.79 5.05 6.62
CA LYS A 123 -8.45 5.11 6.10
C LYS A 123 -8.53 5.38 4.61
N VAL A 124 -7.82 6.38 4.13
CA VAL A 124 -7.65 6.65 2.70
C VAL A 124 -6.16 6.73 2.42
N GLU A 125 -5.69 5.92 1.50
CA GLU A 125 -4.29 5.79 1.16
C GLU A 125 -4.13 5.84 -0.36
N TYR A 126 -3.33 6.79 -0.84
CA TYR A 126 -2.89 6.85 -2.21
C TYR A 126 -1.40 6.51 -2.26
N ARG A 127 -1.05 5.43 -2.98
CA ARG A 127 0.34 5.04 -3.22
C ARG A 127 0.66 5.21 -4.70
N SER A 128 1.91 5.62 -4.96
CA SER A 128 2.44 5.67 -6.32
C SER A 128 3.81 5.01 -6.34
N THR A 129 4.07 4.19 -7.34
CA THR A 129 5.36 3.52 -7.51
C THR A 129 5.76 3.63 -8.97
N ARG A 130 7.05 3.83 -9.19
CA ARG A 130 7.67 3.96 -10.50
C ARG A 130 8.98 3.18 -10.48
N VAL A 131 9.06 2.19 -11.36
CA VAL A 131 10.26 1.39 -11.57
C VAL A 131 10.75 1.66 -12.97
N LEU A 132 11.94 2.22 -13.09
CA LEU A 132 12.62 2.46 -14.35
C LEU A 132 13.80 1.50 -14.43
N SER A 133 13.94 0.81 -15.55
CA SER A 133 15.06 -0.08 -15.82
C SER A 133 15.62 0.22 -17.20
N LEU A 134 16.87 0.67 -17.25
CA LEU A 134 17.61 0.86 -18.50
C LEU A 134 18.50 -0.38 -18.73
N SER A 135 18.29 -1.06 -19.85
CA SER A 135 19.18 -2.10 -20.35
C SER A 135 20.19 -1.48 -21.32
N MET A 136 21.48 -1.62 -21.01
CA MET A 136 22.56 -1.08 -21.85
C MET A 136 22.88 -2.01 -23.02
N THR A 137 22.58 -3.31 -22.91
CA THR A 137 22.78 -4.29 -23.97
C THR A 137 21.77 -4.13 -25.09
N SER A 138 20.50 -3.93 -24.73
CA SER A 138 19.40 -3.75 -25.69
C SER A 138 19.10 -2.29 -25.99
N VAL A 139 19.76 -1.35 -25.30
CA VAL A 139 19.57 0.11 -25.48
C VAL A 139 18.09 0.52 -25.33
N GLN A 140 17.44 -0.04 -24.31
CA GLN A 140 15.99 0.10 -24.05
C GLN A 140 15.72 0.52 -22.61
N ILE A 141 14.69 1.35 -22.41
CA ILE A 141 14.18 1.77 -21.11
C ILE A 141 12.82 1.14 -20.89
N ASN A 142 12.69 0.33 -19.85
CA ASN A 142 11.41 -0.16 -19.36
C ASN A 142 10.95 0.71 -18.18
N GLU A 143 9.78 1.31 -18.31
CA GLU A 143 9.14 2.10 -17.26
C GLU A 143 7.86 1.40 -16.82
N SER A 144 7.81 0.96 -15.57
CA SER A 144 6.61 0.43 -14.92
C SER A 144 6.10 1.41 -13.87
N THR A 145 4.85 1.83 -13.99
CA THR A 145 4.17 2.72 -13.05
C THR A 145 3.00 2.01 -12.41
N SER A 146 2.81 2.21 -11.11
CA SER A 146 1.68 1.72 -10.33
C SER A 146 1.05 2.86 -9.55
N LYS A 147 -0.27 2.96 -9.60
CA LYS A 147 -1.07 3.89 -8.80
C LYS A 147 -2.12 3.08 -8.06
N ASP A 148 -2.02 3.08 -6.74
CA ASP A 148 -2.93 2.35 -5.86
C ASP A 148 -3.73 3.33 -5.03
N TRP A 149 -5.05 3.21 -5.07
CA TRP A 149 -5.96 3.80 -4.11
C TRP A 149 -6.44 2.72 -3.16
N VAL A 150 -6.40 2.97 -1.86
CA VAL A 150 -6.91 2.06 -0.83
C VAL A 150 -7.79 2.88 0.11
N ILE A 151 -9.05 2.49 0.21
CA ILE A 151 -10.04 3.08 1.10
C ILE A 151 -10.49 1.98 2.04
N GLY A 152 -10.22 2.14 3.34
CA GLY A 152 -10.63 1.21 4.39
C GLY A 152 -11.59 1.88 5.35
N MET A 153 -12.62 1.16 5.76
CA MET A 153 -13.56 1.59 6.79
C MET A 153 -13.75 0.44 7.78
N GLY A 154 -13.59 0.72 9.07
CA GLY A 154 -13.81 -0.24 10.14
C GLY A 154 -14.78 0.34 11.17
N TYR A 155 -15.76 -0.43 11.60
CA TYR A 155 -16.71 -0.01 12.62
C TYR A 155 -16.88 -1.07 13.69
N LYS A 156 -16.68 -0.68 14.95
CA LYS A 156 -16.82 -1.58 16.10
C LYS A 156 -18.03 -1.17 16.94
N ILE A 157 -19.04 -2.04 16.95
CA ILE A 157 -20.23 -1.89 17.77
C ILE A 157 -20.09 -2.80 18.98
N ASN A 158 -20.07 -2.22 20.18
CA ASN A 158 -20.12 -2.99 21.42
C ASN A 158 -21.58 -3.19 21.85
N ASN A 159 -21.87 -4.30 22.53
CA ASN A 159 -23.19 -4.66 23.05
C ASN A 159 -24.30 -4.78 21.98
N PHE A 160 -23.96 -5.20 20.77
CA PHE A 160 -24.93 -5.44 19.70
C PHE A 160 -25.71 -6.73 19.97
N LYS A 161 -27.00 -6.62 20.30
CA LYS A 161 -27.87 -7.76 20.60
C LYS A 161 -28.60 -8.22 19.34
N LEU A 162 -27.92 -8.92 18.43
CA LEU A 162 -28.55 -9.44 17.19
C LEU A 162 -29.57 -10.55 17.49
N PHE A 163 -29.25 -11.41 18.46
CA PHE A 163 -30.14 -12.47 18.93
C PHE A 163 -30.73 -12.04 20.27
N GLY A 164 -31.90 -11.38 20.19
CA GLY A 164 -32.71 -10.92 21.31
C GLY A 164 -33.23 -12.06 22.18
N GLY A 165 -32.34 -12.77 22.87
CA GLY A 165 -32.71 -13.66 23.96
C GLY A 165 -33.10 -12.82 25.16
N SER A 166 -34.36 -12.40 25.22
CA SER A 166 -35.00 -11.85 26.41
C SER A 166 -34.99 -12.92 27.51
N ARG A 167 -33.84 -13.13 28.17
CA ARG A 167 -33.76 -13.88 29.42
C ARG A 167 -34.24 -12.97 30.55
N ARG A 168 -35.48 -12.48 30.43
CA ARG A 168 -36.29 -12.16 31.60
C ARG A 168 -36.64 -13.51 32.22
N ARG A 169 -35.70 -14.13 32.94
CA ARG A 169 -36.10 -15.01 34.03
C ARG A 169 -36.76 -14.09 35.04
N LYS A 170 -38.08 -13.91 34.89
CA LYS A 170 -38.94 -13.39 35.94
C LYS A 170 -38.86 -14.42 37.04
N VAL A 171 -37.87 -14.28 37.93
CA VAL A 171 -37.86 -15.00 39.20
C VAL A 171 -39.13 -14.54 39.89
N ARG A 172 -40.15 -15.40 39.87
CA ARG A 172 -41.31 -15.28 40.75
C ARG A 172 -40.76 -15.46 42.16
N SER A 173 -40.29 -14.37 42.76
CA SER A 173 -40.16 -14.28 44.21
C SER A 173 -41.59 -14.23 44.74
N ASN A 174 -42.01 -15.31 45.36
CA ASN A 174 -43.27 -15.38 46.08
C ASN A 174 -43.05 -14.66 47.41
N ASN A 175 -43.13 -13.32 47.40
CA ASN A 175 -43.13 -12.54 48.64
C ASN A 175 -44.40 -11.70 48.70
N SER A 176 -45.36 -12.23 49.45
CA SER A 176 -46.48 -11.47 49.99
C SER A 176 -45.92 -10.55 51.07
N ARG A 177 -46.01 -9.22 50.85
CA ARG A 177 -46.42 -8.19 51.83
C ARG A 177 -45.98 -6.78 51.41
N ASN A 178 -46.99 -5.90 51.43
CA ASN A 178 -47.06 -4.45 51.70
C ASN A 178 -45.99 -3.44 51.25
N ASP A 179 -46.58 -2.33 50.80
CA ASP A 179 -46.22 -0.91 50.95
C ASP A 179 -45.25 -0.21 49.97
N ASP A 180 -45.88 0.77 49.31
CA ASP A 180 -45.50 2.16 49.06
C ASP A 180 -44.23 2.52 48.30
N ASP A 181 -44.51 3.08 47.12
CA ASP A 181 -43.94 4.30 46.54
C ASP A 181 -42.48 4.66 46.90
N ASN A 182 -41.59 4.36 45.96
CA ASN A 182 -40.62 5.35 45.50
C ASN A 182 -40.12 5.04 44.07
N LYS A 183 -40.68 5.77 43.09
CA LYS A 183 -40.16 5.87 41.72
C LYS A 183 -38.93 6.78 41.72
N SER A 184 -37.74 6.20 41.90
CA SER A 184 -36.49 6.78 41.43
C SER A 184 -35.83 5.81 40.46
N SER A 185 -36.16 5.99 39.18
CA SER A 185 -35.61 5.27 38.04
C SER A 185 -34.13 5.60 37.85
N SER A 186 -33.26 4.82 38.49
CA SER A 186 -31.87 4.65 38.06
C SER A 186 -31.51 3.17 38.11
N THR A 187 -32.30 2.35 37.42
CA THR A 187 -31.96 0.94 37.20
C THR A 187 -30.83 0.86 36.19
N SER A 188 -29.60 1.13 36.66
CA SER A 188 -28.38 0.68 36.02
C SER A 188 -28.43 -0.85 35.99
N SER A 189 -29.03 -1.39 34.92
CA SER A 189 -29.07 -2.82 34.65
C SER A 189 -27.63 -3.30 34.51
N ARG A 190 -27.06 -3.78 35.61
CA ARG A 190 -25.84 -4.58 35.64
C ARG A 190 -26.15 -5.92 34.98
N THR A 191 -26.27 -5.91 33.66
CA THR A 191 -26.24 -7.14 32.88
C THR A 191 -24.87 -7.75 33.10
N SER A 192 -24.81 -8.78 33.95
CA SER A 192 -23.83 -9.87 33.91
C SER A 192 -23.96 -10.60 32.56
N GLY A 193 -23.76 -9.87 31.48
CA GLY A 193 -24.00 -10.28 30.11
C GLY A 193 -22.71 -10.09 29.35
N PHE A 194 -22.24 -11.18 28.75
CA PHE A 194 -21.14 -11.16 27.80
C PHE A 194 -21.33 -10.03 26.77
N ASN A 195 -20.30 -9.22 26.54
CA ASN A 195 -20.33 -8.14 25.56
C ASN A 195 -20.31 -8.75 24.16
N THR A 196 -21.44 -8.71 23.48
CA THR A 196 -21.56 -9.07 22.07
C THR A 196 -21.04 -7.91 21.22
N ALA A 197 -19.79 -7.99 20.80
CA ALA A 197 -19.19 -7.04 19.88
C ALA A 197 -19.41 -7.49 18.42
N LEU A 198 -19.73 -6.53 17.56
CA LEU A 198 -19.73 -6.67 16.10
C LEU A 198 -18.62 -5.78 15.54
N ASN A 199 -17.64 -6.40 14.87
CA ASN A 199 -16.62 -5.69 14.11
C ASN A 199 -16.95 -5.80 12.63
N LEU A 200 -17.15 -4.67 11.97
CA LEU A 200 -17.36 -4.59 10.53
C LEU A 200 -16.11 -3.96 9.90
N ARG A 201 -15.68 -4.51 8.78
CA ARG A 201 -14.56 -3.96 8.00
C ARG A 201 -14.91 -4.02 6.52
N PHE A 202 -14.61 -2.93 5.83
CA PHE A 202 -14.79 -2.78 4.40
C PHE A 202 -13.53 -2.13 3.83
N ASP A 203 -12.81 -2.83 2.97
CA ASP A 203 -11.62 -2.34 2.29
C ASP A 203 -11.87 -2.38 0.77
N LEU A 204 -11.78 -1.23 0.12
CA LEU A 204 -11.77 -1.08 -1.33
C LEU A 204 -10.35 -0.71 -1.75
N SER A 205 -9.80 -1.44 -2.72
CA SER A 205 -8.52 -1.11 -3.32
C SER A 205 -8.61 -1.12 -4.84
N PHE A 206 -8.01 -0.11 -5.45
CA PHE A 206 -7.99 0.07 -6.88
C PHE A 206 -6.57 0.36 -7.33
N ARG A 207 -6.00 -0.57 -8.10
CA ARG A 207 -4.63 -0.53 -8.58
C ARG A 207 -4.63 -0.43 -10.09
N LYS A 208 -3.95 0.60 -10.62
CA LYS A 208 -3.64 0.73 -12.04
C LYS A 208 -2.14 0.58 -12.23
N GLN A 209 -1.74 -0.38 -13.05
CA GLN A 209 -0.37 -0.64 -13.44
C GLN A 209 -0.24 -0.47 -14.94
N ALA A 210 0.83 0.18 -15.38
CA ALA A 210 1.17 0.33 -16.79
C ALA A 210 2.68 0.21 -16.95
N ALA A 211 3.12 -0.55 -17.94
CA ALA A 211 4.51 -0.68 -18.32
C ALA A 211 4.71 -0.28 -19.78
N ILE A 212 5.72 0.55 -20.03
CA ILE A 212 6.08 1.06 -21.35
C ILE A 212 7.55 0.72 -21.59
N CYS A 213 7.84 0.09 -22.73
CA CYS A 213 9.19 -0.07 -23.22
C CYS A 213 9.49 1.03 -24.23
N ARG A 214 10.62 1.71 -24.07
CA ARG A 214 11.12 2.72 -25.00
C ARG A 214 12.45 2.26 -25.57
N ASP A 215 12.50 2.15 -26.88
CA ASP A 215 13.74 1.88 -27.59
C ASP A 215 14.42 3.20 -27.94
N ILE A 216 15.65 3.38 -27.46
CA ILE A 216 16.41 4.62 -27.65
C ILE A 216 16.96 4.68 -29.08
N ALA A 217 17.27 3.54 -29.70
CA ALA A 217 17.85 3.49 -31.04
C ALA A 217 16.82 3.83 -32.12
N SER A 218 15.61 3.29 -32.00
CA SER A 218 14.51 3.56 -32.95
C SER A 218 13.61 4.73 -32.54
N MET A 219 13.82 5.30 -31.35
CA MET A 219 12.98 6.35 -30.73
C MET A 219 11.48 5.96 -30.66
N THR A 220 11.18 4.66 -30.65
CA THR A 220 9.82 4.15 -30.55
C THR A 220 9.44 3.84 -29.10
N SER A 221 8.17 4.02 -28.77
CA SER A 221 7.61 3.68 -27.46
C SER A 221 6.47 2.70 -27.65
N SER A 222 6.57 1.52 -27.05
CA SER A 222 5.56 0.48 -27.10
C SER A 222 5.04 0.15 -25.69
N ALA A 223 3.74 -0.06 -25.57
CA ALA A 223 3.15 -0.53 -24.32
C ALA A 223 3.51 -2.01 -24.13
N SER A 224 4.17 -2.35 -23.02
CA SER A 224 4.64 -3.71 -22.73
C SER A 224 3.63 -4.50 -21.90
N SER A 225 3.03 -3.87 -20.89
CA SER A 225 1.96 -4.47 -20.09
C SER A 225 1.08 -3.40 -19.46
N GLY A 226 -0.11 -3.79 -19.04
CA GLY A 226 -0.91 -2.92 -18.20
C GLY A 226 -2.06 -3.70 -17.60
N ASN A 227 -2.44 -3.32 -16.39
CA ASN A 227 -3.42 -4.04 -15.62
C ASN A 227 -4.16 -3.11 -14.65
N SER A 228 -5.47 -3.26 -14.57
CA SER A 228 -6.33 -2.56 -13.63
C SER A 228 -6.98 -3.59 -12.70
N ALA A 229 -6.54 -3.63 -11.44
CA ALA A 229 -7.07 -4.52 -10.43
C ALA A 229 -7.97 -3.74 -9.46
N LEU A 230 -9.22 -4.17 -9.32
CA LEU A 230 -10.16 -3.71 -8.31
C LEU A 230 -10.38 -4.83 -7.32
N LYS A 231 -10.16 -4.57 -6.03
CA LYS A 231 -10.42 -5.53 -4.95
C LYS A 231 -11.31 -4.89 -3.90
N ILE A 232 -12.41 -5.56 -3.60
CA ILE A 232 -13.37 -5.22 -2.55
C ILE A 232 -13.31 -6.35 -1.52
N SER A 233 -13.09 -6.00 -0.26
CA SER A 233 -13.02 -6.92 0.86
C SER A 233 -13.97 -6.45 1.94
N PHE A 234 -14.91 -7.30 2.33
CA PHE A 234 -15.83 -7.05 3.43
C PHE A 234 -15.74 -8.18 4.45
N SER A 235 -15.63 -7.84 5.73
CA SER A 235 -15.65 -8.82 6.80
C SER A 235 -16.52 -8.34 7.96
N ALA A 236 -17.22 -9.29 8.58
CA ALA A 236 -18.06 -9.07 9.74
C ALA A 236 -17.78 -10.14 10.80
N ASP A 237 -17.19 -9.73 11.92
CA ASP A 237 -16.92 -10.61 13.05
C ASP A 237 -17.90 -10.31 14.18
N TYR A 238 -18.69 -11.31 14.56
CA TYR A 238 -19.66 -11.21 15.63
C TYR A 238 -19.30 -12.18 16.76
N SER A 239 -19.01 -11.63 17.94
CA SER A 239 -18.80 -12.44 19.14
C SER A 239 -20.16 -12.80 19.75
N LEU A 240 -20.57 -14.06 19.60
CA LEU A 240 -21.85 -14.55 20.12
C LEU A 240 -21.76 -14.91 21.62
N SER A 241 -20.64 -15.50 22.04
CA SER A 241 -20.34 -15.81 23.44
C SER A 241 -18.84 -15.71 23.71
N ARG A 242 -18.42 -15.83 24.98
CA ARG A 242 -16.99 -15.84 25.37
C ARG A 242 -16.19 -16.94 24.67
N LEU A 243 -16.89 -17.98 24.22
CA LEU A 243 -16.30 -19.17 23.60
C LEU A 243 -16.60 -19.26 22.10
N LEU A 244 -17.48 -18.40 21.54
CA LEU A 244 -17.96 -18.55 20.16
C LEU A 244 -17.95 -17.20 19.43
N THR A 245 -17.19 -17.16 18.34
CA THR A 245 -17.16 -16.05 17.37
C THR A 245 -17.57 -16.56 16.00
N MET A 246 -18.48 -15.85 15.35
CA MET A 246 -18.87 -16.11 13.97
C MET A 246 -18.27 -15.02 13.09
N SER A 247 -17.57 -15.41 12.05
CA SER A 247 -16.91 -14.52 11.10
C SER A 247 -17.48 -14.76 9.71
N PHE A 248 -17.89 -13.69 9.04
CA PHE A 248 -18.29 -13.70 7.65
C PHE A 248 -17.29 -12.88 6.84
N TYR A 249 -16.91 -13.37 5.67
CA TYR A 249 -16.08 -12.62 4.74
C TYR A 249 -16.62 -12.73 3.31
N TYR A 250 -16.42 -11.65 2.56
CA TYR A 250 -16.70 -11.54 1.14
C TYR A 250 -15.56 -10.75 0.49
N ASP A 251 -14.82 -11.41 -0.39
CA ASP A 251 -13.73 -10.83 -1.16
C ASP A 251 -14.07 -10.94 -2.65
N CYS A 252 -14.01 -9.81 -3.36
CA CYS A 252 -14.19 -9.74 -4.79
C CYS A 252 -12.96 -9.07 -5.39
N GLN A 253 -12.31 -9.72 -6.35
CA GLN A 253 -11.18 -9.17 -7.07
C GLN A 253 -11.41 -9.28 -8.58
N THR A 254 -11.48 -8.13 -9.24
CA THR A 254 -11.57 -8.01 -10.69
C THR A 254 -10.23 -7.53 -11.22
N ASN A 255 -9.68 -8.27 -12.19
CA ASN A 255 -8.45 -7.95 -12.87
C ASN A 255 -8.74 -7.70 -14.35
N SER A 256 -8.50 -6.48 -14.82
CA SER A 256 -8.74 -6.08 -16.21
C SER A 256 -7.42 -5.68 -16.87
N PRO A 257 -6.88 -6.51 -17.78
CA PRO A 257 -5.66 -6.19 -18.50
C PRO A 257 -5.90 -5.05 -19.51
N LEU A 258 -4.97 -4.11 -19.59
CA LEU A 258 -5.02 -2.96 -20.51
C LEU A 258 -4.55 -3.31 -21.93
N LEU A 259 -3.78 -4.41 -22.07
CA LEU A 259 -3.39 -4.95 -23.37
C LEU A 259 -4.23 -6.20 -23.67
N SER A 260 -5.17 -6.03 -24.60
CA SER A 260 -6.19 -7.03 -24.93
C SER A 260 -5.67 -8.21 -25.76
N ALA A 261 -4.42 -8.17 -26.22
CA ALA A 261 -3.89 -9.16 -27.17
C ALA A 261 -3.75 -10.56 -26.56
N ASN A 262 -3.43 -10.68 -25.26
CA ASN A 262 -3.09 -11.96 -24.63
C ASN A 262 -3.69 -12.15 -23.22
N SER A 263 -4.66 -11.34 -22.80
CA SER A 263 -5.16 -11.39 -21.43
C SER A 263 -6.65 -11.06 -21.37
N TYR A 264 -7.39 -11.85 -20.61
CA TYR A 264 -8.84 -11.70 -20.43
C TYR A 264 -9.14 -11.10 -19.06
N PRO A 265 -10.21 -10.28 -18.95
CA PRO A 265 -10.66 -9.81 -17.66
C PRO A 265 -11.13 -10.99 -16.81
N THR A 266 -10.58 -11.13 -15.60
CA THR A 266 -10.95 -12.19 -14.65
C THR A 266 -11.55 -11.57 -13.40
N THR A 267 -12.69 -12.10 -12.95
CA THR A 267 -13.29 -11.72 -11.67
C THR A 267 -13.38 -12.96 -10.79
N THR A 268 -12.75 -12.91 -9.62
CA THR A 268 -12.84 -13.95 -8.59
C THR A 268 -13.67 -13.40 -7.43
N GLN A 269 -14.62 -14.20 -6.97
CA GLN A 269 -15.48 -13.86 -5.83
C GLN A 269 -15.41 -15.00 -4.82
N ASP A 270 -14.91 -14.70 -3.64
CA ASP A 270 -14.76 -15.63 -2.54
C ASP A 270 -15.66 -15.19 -1.40
N PHE A 271 -16.47 -16.11 -0.88
CA PHE A 271 -17.30 -15.85 0.29
C PHE A 271 -17.22 -17.04 1.23
N GLY A 272 -17.32 -16.78 2.52
CA GLY A 272 -17.27 -17.84 3.51
C GLY A 272 -17.77 -17.42 4.87
N LEU A 273 -18.17 -18.42 5.63
CA LEU A 273 -18.57 -18.30 7.01
C LEU A 273 -17.65 -19.19 7.84
N SER A 274 -17.07 -18.64 8.90
CA SER A 274 -16.21 -19.33 9.84
C SER A 274 -16.80 -19.25 11.24
N LEU A 275 -16.77 -20.37 11.96
CA LEU A 275 -17.20 -20.48 13.35
C LEU A 275 -15.99 -20.88 14.18
N LYS A 276 -15.55 -19.98 15.06
CA LYS A 276 -14.41 -20.22 15.95
C LYS A 276 -14.90 -20.51 17.36
N PHE A 277 -14.61 -21.72 17.84
CA PHE A 277 -14.81 -22.13 19.22
C PHE A 277 -13.50 -22.01 20.00
N SER A 278 -13.48 -21.16 21.03
CA SER A 278 -12.37 -21.05 21.98
C SER A 278 -12.77 -21.77 23.26
N LEU A 279 -12.07 -22.85 23.61
CA LEU A 279 -12.35 -23.67 24.80
C LEU A 279 -11.52 -23.26 26.03
N THR A 280 -10.74 -22.18 25.92
CA THR A 280 -9.91 -21.66 27.01
C THR A 280 -10.77 -20.89 28.01
N ARG A 281 -10.63 -21.27 29.29
CA ARG A 281 -11.44 -20.81 30.42
C ARG A 281 -11.00 -19.42 30.90
#